data_AF-A0A1I8FCH8-F1
#
_entry.id   AF-A0A1I8FCH8-F1
#
_cell.length_a   1.000
_cell.length_b   1.000
_cell.length_c   1.000
_cell.angle_alpha   90.00
_cell.angle_beta   90.00
_cell.angle_gamma   90.00
#
_symmetry.space_group_name_H-M   'P 1'
#
loop_
_entity.id
_entity.type
_entity.pdbx_description
1 polymer ?
#
loop_
_entity_poly.entity_id
_entity_poly.type
_entity_poly.pdbx_seq_one_letter_code
_entity_poly.pdbx_strand_id
1 'polypeptide(L)'
;RFGSQAMQAASVWSSWNGDANRMLFGKKFRLKSYGPRMLLRYETLGTGSLQWGDPVTVHHALYEHMGEKPGVAFCSLFPDTDAPFGSLGDFFAVDFSHYPGGWTVNPPFIEELMLQVANKVLDYLNRDASGACWFFVTFPCWSDSPGWQRLAESKHKLQQLYLSPRKFTVQDCYGSVLLPRMALSIFAMGRRRCQHC
;
A
#
# COMPACT_ATOMS: atom_id res chain seq x y z
N ARG A 1 45.38 23.60 -50.34
CA ARG A 1 44.32 24.44 -49.72
C ARG A 1 43.62 23.54 -48.69
N PHE A 2 44.03 23.60 -47.41
CA PHE A 2 43.24 24.17 -46.28
C PHE A 2 41.77 23.70 -46.27
N GLY A 3 41.13 23.17 -45.23
CA GLY A 3 41.34 22.90 -43.80
C GLY A 3 40.02 22.24 -43.30
N SER A 4 40.02 21.28 -42.37
CA SER A 4 39.78 21.46 -40.93
C SER A 4 38.36 21.92 -40.50
N GLN A 5 37.84 21.22 -39.47
CA GLN A 5 36.84 21.67 -38.46
C GLN A 5 35.35 21.60 -38.88
N ALA A 6 34.49 20.85 -38.18
CA ALA A 6 34.07 20.95 -36.78
C ALA A 6 33.27 22.23 -36.46
N MET A 7 31.98 22.01 -36.20
CA MET A 7 31.14 22.70 -35.21
C MET A 7 30.59 24.13 -35.47
N GLN A 8 29.33 24.27 -35.01
CA GLN A 8 28.57 25.46 -34.55
C GLN A 8 27.59 26.09 -35.57
N ALA A 9 26.26 26.13 -35.33
CA ALA A 9 25.41 26.49 -34.18
C ALA A 9 24.89 27.94 -34.26
N ALA A 10 23.57 28.11 -34.15
CA ALA A 10 22.87 29.28 -33.62
C ALA A 10 21.39 28.87 -33.40
N SER A 11 20.94 28.52 -32.19
CA SER A 11 20.65 29.35 -31.00
C SER A 11 19.21 29.91 -30.99
N VAL A 12 18.34 29.31 -30.18
CA VAL A 12 17.31 30.05 -29.42
C VAL A 12 17.73 29.96 -27.96
N TRP A 13 18.03 31.12 -27.39
CA TRP A 13 18.43 31.29 -26.01
C TRP A 13 17.20 31.21 -25.10
N SER A 14 17.14 30.19 -24.25
CA SER A 14 16.53 30.31 -22.93
C SER A 14 17.50 29.69 -21.93
N SER A 15 17.95 30.54 -21.00
CA SER A 15 18.82 30.30 -19.85
C SER A 15 19.18 28.84 -19.56
N TRP A 16 20.44 28.47 -19.84
CA TRP A 16 21.06 27.21 -19.45
C TRP A 16 21.27 27.20 -17.93
N ASN A 17 20.24 26.82 -17.16
CA ASN A 17 20.42 26.44 -15.76
C ASN A 17 20.86 24.97 -15.72
N GLY A 18 22.18 24.76 -15.66
CA GLY A 18 22.83 23.44 -15.75
C GLY A 18 22.38 22.40 -14.70
N ASP A 19 21.72 22.84 -13.63
CA ASP A 19 21.28 21.97 -12.54
C ASP A 19 19.92 21.30 -12.79
N ALA A 20 18.99 21.99 -13.46
CA ALA A 20 17.63 21.49 -13.68
C ALA A 20 17.58 20.33 -14.70
N ASN A 21 18.36 20.44 -15.79
CA ASN A 21 18.42 19.39 -16.82
C ASN A 21 19.24 18.17 -16.37
N ARG A 22 20.28 18.34 -15.55
CA ARG A 22 21.00 17.21 -14.90
C ARG A 22 20.10 16.47 -13.91
N MET A 23 19.28 17.19 -13.14
CA MET A 23 18.29 16.58 -12.27
C MET A 23 17.23 15.80 -13.04
N LEU A 24 16.69 16.34 -14.14
CA LEU A 24 15.67 15.66 -14.93
C LEU A 24 16.21 14.42 -15.66
N PHE A 25 17.39 14.50 -16.28
CA PHE A 25 18.04 13.33 -16.90
C PHE A 25 18.44 12.29 -15.85
N GLY A 26 19.02 12.73 -14.73
CA GLY A 26 19.41 11.87 -13.61
C GLY A 26 18.21 11.19 -12.95
N LYS A 27 17.08 11.89 -12.78
CA LYS A 27 15.81 11.31 -12.30
C LYS A 27 15.26 10.29 -13.28
N LYS A 28 15.28 10.57 -14.58
CA LYS A 28 14.78 9.64 -15.62
C LYS A 28 15.64 8.37 -15.73
N PHE A 29 16.96 8.49 -15.63
CA PHE A 29 17.87 7.32 -15.58
C PHE A 29 17.80 6.56 -14.25
N ARG A 30 17.64 7.26 -13.11
CA ARG A 30 17.43 6.61 -11.81
C ARG A 30 16.12 5.84 -11.78
N LEU A 31 15.01 6.41 -12.24
CA LEU A 31 13.72 5.70 -12.34
C LEU A 31 13.82 4.43 -13.20
N LYS A 32 14.56 4.50 -14.32
CA LYS A 32 14.88 3.34 -15.16
C LYS A 32 15.70 2.26 -14.45
N SER A 33 16.46 2.60 -13.41
CA SER A 33 17.21 1.63 -12.59
C SER A 33 16.39 1.04 -11.44
N TYR A 34 15.40 1.79 -10.92
CA TYR A 34 14.55 1.31 -9.83
C TYR A 34 13.57 0.23 -10.30
N GLY A 35 12.97 0.37 -11.49
CA GLY A 35 12.00 -0.60 -12.02
C GLY A 35 12.55 -2.03 -12.09
N PRO A 36 13.67 -2.29 -12.80
CA PRO A 36 14.26 -3.63 -12.88
C PRO A 36 14.70 -4.19 -11.51
N ARG A 37 15.21 -3.35 -10.60
CA ARG A 37 15.62 -3.77 -9.25
C ARG A 37 14.42 -4.19 -8.40
N MET A 38 13.33 -3.43 -8.48
CA MET A 38 12.06 -3.78 -7.81
C MET A 38 11.55 -5.12 -8.34
N LEU A 39 11.45 -5.28 -9.67
CA LEU A 39 10.99 -6.53 -10.28
C LEU A 39 11.84 -7.72 -9.83
N LEU A 40 13.17 -7.62 -9.89
CA LEU A 40 14.05 -8.71 -9.45
C LEU A 40 13.83 -9.09 -7.98
N ARG A 41 13.59 -8.13 -7.09
CA ARG A 41 13.31 -8.44 -5.68
C ARG A 41 12.00 -9.20 -5.49
N TYR A 42 10.93 -8.74 -6.14
CA TYR A 42 9.64 -9.41 -6.02
C TYR A 42 9.64 -10.79 -6.70
N GLU A 43 10.36 -10.96 -7.81
CA GLU A 43 10.60 -12.28 -8.41
C GLU A 43 11.33 -13.24 -7.46
N THR A 44 12.31 -12.75 -6.68
CA THR A 44 13.04 -13.61 -5.71
C THR A 44 12.20 -14.08 -4.53
N LEU A 45 11.10 -13.40 -4.19
CA LEU A 45 10.17 -13.87 -3.15
C LEU A 45 9.33 -15.07 -3.62
N GLY A 46 9.29 -15.33 -4.93
CA GLY A 46 8.51 -16.41 -5.53
C GLY A 46 7.01 -16.12 -5.58
N THR A 47 6.29 -16.94 -6.34
CA THR A 47 4.83 -16.82 -6.55
C THR A 47 4.02 -17.61 -5.52
N GLY A 48 4.42 -17.57 -4.25
CA GLY A 48 3.66 -18.22 -3.17
C GLY A 48 2.33 -17.49 -2.95
N SER A 49 1.21 -18.21 -3.03
CA SER A 49 -0.15 -17.67 -2.85
C SER A 49 -0.45 -17.31 -1.38
N LEU A 50 0.28 -16.35 -0.82
CA LEU A 50 0.11 -15.92 0.58
C LEU A 50 -0.85 -14.73 0.72
N GLN A 51 -1.15 -14.04 -0.39
CA GLN A 51 -2.15 -12.96 -0.46
C GLN A 51 -2.58 -12.71 -1.91
N TRP A 52 -3.68 -12.00 -2.08
CA TRP A 52 -4.19 -11.53 -3.38
C TRP A 52 -4.56 -10.05 -3.28
N GLY A 53 -4.56 -9.34 -4.41
CA GLY A 53 -5.06 -7.98 -4.49
C GLY A 53 -6.58 -7.92 -4.51
N ASP A 54 -7.13 -6.81 -4.05
CA ASP A 54 -8.55 -6.51 -4.27
C ASP A 54 -8.76 -6.13 -5.73
N PRO A 55 -9.89 -6.49 -6.36
CA PRO A 55 -10.21 -6.00 -7.68
C PRO A 55 -10.23 -4.47 -7.72
N VAL A 56 -9.82 -3.88 -8.84
CA VAL A 56 -9.82 -2.40 -9.04
C VAL A 56 -11.18 -1.76 -8.72
N THR A 57 -12.29 -2.47 -9.01
CA THR A 57 -13.64 -2.00 -8.69
C THR A 57 -13.89 -1.86 -7.18
N VAL A 58 -13.29 -2.73 -6.37
CA VAL A 58 -13.34 -2.63 -4.91
C VAL A 58 -12.57 -1.40 -4.46
N HIS A 59 -11.33 -1.23 -4.91
CA HIS A 59 -10.55 -0.04 -4.60
C HIS A 59 -11.32 1.25 -4.91
N HIS A 60 -11.93 1.36 -6.10
CA HIS A 60 -12.74 2.52 -6.47
C HIS A 60 -13.89 2.78 -5.49
N ALA A 61 -14.62 1.73 -5.08
CA ALA A 61 -15.69 1.87 -4.09
C ALA A 61 -15.16 2.34 -2.73
N LEU A 62 -14.00 1.85 -2.29
CA LEU A 62 -13.36 2.28 -1.04
C LEU A 62 -12.91 3.75 -1.12
N TYR A 63 -12.32 4.18 -2.24
CA TYR A 63 -11.99 5.58 -2.50
C TYR A 63 -13.22 6.49 -2.42
N GLU A 64 -14.29 6.13 -3.15
CA GLU A 64 -15.51 6.94 -3.23
C GLU A 64 -16.24 7.07 -1.88
N HIS A 65 -16.35 5.98 -1.14
CA HIS A 65 -17.21 5.94 0.06
C HIS A 65 -16.44 6.22 1.35
N MET A 66 -15.13 5.99 1.35
CA MET A 66 -14.33 5.97 2.58
C MET A 66 -13.15 6.92 2.54
N GLY A 67 -13.07 7.78 1.52
CA GLY A 67 -12.11 8.88 1.46
C GLY A 67 -10.66 8.43 1.51
N GLU A 68 -10.32 7.30 0.88
CA GLU A 68 -8.91 6.97 0.62
C GLU A 68 -8.26 8.16 -0.13
N LYS A 69 -7.04 8.53 0.29
CA LYS A 69 -6.43 9.83 -0.01
C LYS A 69 -6.05 9.94 -1.50
N PRO A 70 -6.20 11.12 -2.15
CA PRO A 70 -5.63 11.36 -3.47
C PRO A 70 -4.10 11.36 -3.38
N GLY A 71 -3.47 10.33 -3.95
CA GLY A 71 -2.03 10.10 -3.96
C GLY A 71 -1.70 8.66 -3.56
N VAL A 72 -0.82 8.00 -4.33
CA VAL A 72 -0.43 6.60 -4.08
C VAL A 72 0.52 6.58 -2.88
N ALA A 73 0.00 6.24 -1.70
CA ALA A 73 0.80 5.97 -0.51
C ALA A 73 0.52 4.53 -0.05
N PHE A 74 1.55 3.70 0.02
CA PHE A 74 1.42 2.30 0.45
C PHE A 74 2.61 1.89 1.31
N CYS A 75 2.47 0.84 2.11
CA CYS A 75 3.61 0.25 2.82
C CYS A 75 4.19 -0.89 1.98
N SER A 76 5.51 -1.09 2.01
CA SER A 76 6.16 -2.17 1.27
C SER A 76 7.42 -2.69 1.94
N LEU A 77 7.87 -3.88 1.51
CA LEU A 77 9.03 -4.56 2.08
C LEU A 77 10.36 -3.92 1.71
N PHE A 78 10.43 -3.24 0.56
CA PHE A 78 11.68 -2.76 -0.03
C PHE A 78 11.68 -1.25 -0.24
N PRO A 79 11.80 -0.44 0.84
CA PRO A 79 11.71 1.01 0.74
C PRO A 79 12.75 1.63 -0.22
N ASP A 80 13.94 1.02 -0.32
CA ASP A 80 15.01 1.51 -1.20
C ASP A 80 14.67 1.41 -2.69
N THR A 81 13.81 0.47 -3.10
CA THR A 81 13.35 0.32 -4.49
C THR A 81 11.96 0.90 -4.72
N ASP A 82 11.12 0.93 -3.69
CA ASP A 82 9.68 1.18 -3.83
C ASP A 82 9.29 2.62 -3.51
N ALA A 83 10.13 3.36 -2.77
CA ALA A 83 9.88 4.76 -2.42
C ALA A 83 9.57 5.67 -3.62
N PRO A 84 10.24 5.55 -4.79
CA PRO A 84 9.90 6.35 -5.97
C PRO A 84 8.48 6.13 -6.51
N PHE A 85 7.81 5.03 -6.13
CA PHE A 85 6.46 4.67 -6.56
C PHE A 85 5.39 5.03 -5.53
N GLY A 86 5.76 5.54 -4.35
CA GLY A 86 4.83 5.90 -3.28
C GLY A 86 4.92 5.06 -2.01
N SER A 87 5.95 4.20 -1.89
CA SER A 87 6.15 3.43 -0.66
C SER A 87 6.52 4.34 0.52
N LEU A 88 5.84 4.12 1.65
CA LEU A 88 6.13 4.65 2.98
C LEU A 88 7.11 3.75 3.75
N GLY A 89 7.52 2.62 3.17
CA GLY A 89 8.37 1.61 3.78
C GLY A 89 7.60 0.60 4.63
N ASP A 90 8.26 0.07 5.65
CA ASP A 90 7.73 -0.99 6.50
C ASP A 90 6.49 -0.53 7.28
N PHE A 91 5.38 -1.25 7.10
CA PHE A 91 4.10 -1.05 7.79
C PHE A 91 4.27 -0.94 9.32
N PHE A 92 5.16 -1.73 9.91
CA PHE A 92 5.35 -1.73 11.36
C PHE A 92 6.09 -0.47 11.85
N ALA A 93 6.90 0.14 10.99
CA ALA A 93 7.64 1.37 11.27
C ALA A 93 6.85 2.65 11.00
N VAL A 94 5.79 2.60 10.17
CA VAL A 94 4.99 3.77 9.82
C VAL A 94 4.25 4.35 11.03
N ASP A 95 4.30 5.67 11.19
CA ASP A 95 3.43 6.40 12.10
C ASP A 95 2.20 6.96 11.35
N PHE A 96 1.06 6.30 11.53
CA PHE A 96 -0.20 6.68 10.90
C PHE A 96 -0.73 8.05 11.34
N SER A 97 -0.19 8.65 12.41
CA SER A 97 -0.60 9.99 12.86
C SER A 97 -0.33 11.08 11.81
N HIS A 98 0.68 10.87 10.95
CA HIS A 98 1.03 11.76 9.85
C HIS A 98 0.21 11.53 8.58
N TYR A 99 -0.61 10.48 8.56
CA TYR A 99 -1.33 10.04 7.38
C TYR A 99 -2.79 9.70 7.73
N PRO A 100 -3.60 10.73 8.05
CA PRO A 100 -5.01 10.55 8.39
C PRO A 100 -5.81 10.00 7.21
N GLY A 101 -6.88 9.26 7.50
CA GLY A 101 -7.79 8.69 6.51
C GLY A 101 -7.95 7.17 6.63
N GLY A 102 -8.48 6.59 5.56
CA GLY A 102 -8.73 5.16 5.46
C GLY A 102 -7.53 4.36 4.98
N TRP A 103 -7.34 3.20 5.60
CA TRP A 103 -6.28 2.26 5.29
C TRP A 103 -6.84 0.89 4.98
N THR A 104 -6.52 0.36 3.82
CA THR A 104 -6.67 -1.05 3.48
C THR A 104 -5.44 -1.83 3.93
N VAL A 105 -5.64 -2.88 4.73
CA VAL A 105 -4.56 -3.68 5.32
C VAL A 105 -4.83 -5.15 5.00
N ASN A 106 -4.12 -5.67 4.02
CA ASN A 106 -4.22 -7.05 3.55
C ASN A 106 -2.83 -7.70 3.59
N PRO A 107 -2.38 -8.13 4.78
CA PRO A 107 -1.03 -8.68 4.94
C PRO A 107 -0.96 -10.11 4.37
N PRO A 108 0.24 -10.63 4.13
CA PRO A 108 0.44 -12.06 3.88
C PRO A 108 -0.23 -12.89 4.98
N PHE A 109 -0.92 -13.97 4.59
CA PHE A 109 -1.66 -14.86 5.49
C PHE A 109 -0.71 -15.80 6.24
N ILE A 110 0.07 -15.20 7.13
CA ILE A 110 1.01 -15.84 8.05
C ILE A 110 0.55 -15.45 9.46
N GLU A 111 0.27 -16.42 10.33
CA GLU A 111 -0.37 -16.16 11.64
C GLU A 111 0.40 -15.17 12.51
N GLU A 112 1.73 -15.29 12.58
CA GLU A 112 2.59 -14.38 13.33
C GLU A 112 2.51 -12.95 12.78
N LEU A 113 2.39 -12.81 11.46
CA LEU A 113 2.29 -11.52 10.81
C LEU A 113 0.90 -10.90 11.01
N MET A 114 -0.16 -11.71 10.93
CA MET A 114 -1.53 -11.30 11.25
C MET A 114 -1.63 -10.79 12.69
N LEU A 115 -0.97 -11.45 13.65
CA LEU A 115 -0.92 -11.00 15.04
C LEU A 115 -0.17 -9.66 15.17
N GLN A 116 0.98 -9.50 14.51
CA GLN A 116 1.72 -8.24 14.51
C GLN A 116 0.91 -7.09 13.92
N VAL A 117 0.19 -7.34 12.81
CA VAL A 117 -0.72 -6.37 12.19
C VAL A 117 -1.84 -5.98 13.14
N ALA A 118 -2.49 -6.96 13.77
CA ALA A 118 -3.53 -6.71 14.75
C ALA A 118 -3.01 -5.85 15.92
N ASN A 119 -1.83 -6.17 16.46
CA ASN A 119 -1.19 -5.39 17.52
C ASN A 119 -0.93 -3.95 17.06
N LYS A 120 -0.27 -3.75 15.91
CA LYS A 120 0.07 -2.44 15.38
C LYS A 120 -1.15 -1.55 15.20
N VAL A 121 -2.22 -2.08 14.60
CA VAL A 121 -3.49 -1.36 14.39
C VAL A 121 -4.12 -0.98 15.73
N LEU A 122 -4.21 -1.94 16.67
CA LEU A 122 -4.86 -1.70 17.96
C LEU A 122 -4.06 -0.76 18.86
N ASP A 123 -2.73 -0.87 18.86
CA ASP A 123 -1.85 0.05 19.60
C ASP A 123 -1.99 1.47 19.09
N TYR A 124 -2.09 1.65 17.76
CA TYR A 124 -2.41 2.94 17.16
C TYR A 124 -3.79 3.46 17.61
N LEU A 125 -4.84 2.65 17.52
CA LEU A 125 -6.21 3.08 17.88
C LEU A 125 -6.38 3.33 19.39
N ASN A 126 -5.59 2.66 20.22
CA ASN A 126 -5.55 2.89 21.67
C ASN A 126 -4.96 4.26 22.01
N ARG A 127 -3.88 4.67 21.31
CA ARG A 127 -3.22 5.96 21.54
C ARG A 127 -3.86 7.13 20.79
N ASP A 128 -4.48 6.87 19.64
CA ASP A 128 -5.09 7.91 18.82
C ASP A 128 -6.34 8.47 19.51
N ALA A 129 -6.23 9.69 20.02
CA ALA A 129 -7.35 10.43 20.59
C ALA A 129 -8.20 11.14 19.52
N SER A 130 -7.63 11.38 18.33
CA SER A 130 -8.25 12.19 17.29
C SER A 130 -9.29 11.42 16.47
N GLY A 131 -9.17 10.09 16.39
CA GLY A 131 -10.01 9.27 15.51
C GLY A 131 -9.75 9.57 14.03
N ALA A 132 -8.52 9.97 13.70
CA ALA A 132 -8.15 10.44 12.38
C ALA A 132 -7.94 9.31 11.37
N CYS A 133 -7.79 8.06 11.83
CA CYS A 133 -7.62 6.91 10.95
C CYS A 133 -8.64 5.81 11.21
N TRP A 134 -8.99 5.10 10.15
CA TRP A 134 -9.75 3.85 10.18
C TRP A 134 -9.04 2.81 9.31
N PHE A 135 -9.12 1.54 9.72
CA PHE A 135 -8.42 0.44 9.08
C PHE A 135 -9.42 -0.63 8.64
N PHE A 136 -9.30 -1.10 7.41
CA PHE A 136 -10.00 -2.25 6.87
C PHE A 136 -9.00 -3.40 6.79
N VAL A 137 -9.01 -4.24 7.81
CA VAL A 137 -8.06 -5.35 7.93
C VAL A 137 -8.68 -6.62 7.36
N THR A 138 -8.09 -7.17 6.31
CA THR A 138 -8.55 -8.38 5.64
C THR A 138 -7.73 -9.56 6.13
N PHE A 139 -8.39 -10.52 6.80
CA PHE A 139 -7.79 -11.79 7.21
C PHE A 139 -8.56 -12.98 6.65
N PRO A 140 -7.92 -14.14 6.46
CA PRO A 140 -8.66 -15.39 6.30
C PRO A 140 -9.51 -15.66 7.55
N CYS A 141 -10.64 -16.34 7.40
CA CYS A 141 -11.52 -16.70 8.52
C CYS A 141 -10.94 -17.81 9.42
N TRP A 142 -9.70 -17.64 9.88
CA TRP A 142 -9.02 -18.48 10.86
C TRP A 142 -9.38 -17.99 12.27
N SER A 143 -10.58 -18.35 12.73
CA SER A 143 -11.14 -17.83 13.98
C SER A 143 -10.40 -18.29 15.25
N ASP A 144 -9.52 -19.28 15.10
CA ASP A 144 -8.59 -19.78 16.10
C ASP A 144 -7.23 -19.04 16.10
N SER A 145 -6.93 -18.25 15.05
CA SER A 145 -5.70 -17.45 14.99
C SER A 145 -5.73 -16.31 16.01
N PRO A 146 -4.66 -16.10 16.81
CA PRO A 146 -4.60 -15.02 17.79
C PRO A 146 -4.80 -13.63 17.18
N GLY A 147 -4.24 -13.37 15.98
CA GLY A 147 -4.40 -12.08 15.29
C GLY A 147 -5.86 -11.82 14.92
N TRP A 148 -6.56 -12.85 14.44
CA TRP A 148 -7.97 -12.76 14.08
C TRP A 148 -8.86 -12.49 15.30
N GLN A 149 -8.69 -13.27 16.38
CA GLN A 149 -9.44 -13.11 17.63
C GLN A 149 -9.26 -11.71 18.21
N ARG A 150 -8.03 -11.19 18.20
CA ARG A 150 -7.70 -9.88 18.75
C ARG A 150 -8.43 -8.73 18.04
N LEU A 151 -8.61 -8.82 16.72
CA LEU A 151 -9.45 -7.86 15.99
C LEU A 151 -10.94 -8.08 16.26
N ALA A 152 -11.37 -9.35 16.28
CA ALA A 152 -12.77 -9.73 16.48
C ALA A 152 -13.31 -9.29 17.86
N GLU A 153 -12.49 -9.32 18.90
CA GLU A 153 -12.90 -9.02 20.28
C GLU A 153 -12.59 -7.58 20.71
N SER A 154 -11.91 -6.81 19.85
CA SER A 154 -11.50 -5.45 20.16
C SER A 154 -12.68 -4.48 20.30
N LYS A 155 -12.61 -3.60 21.30
CA LYS A 155 -13.51 -2.45 21.46
C LYS A 155 -13.49 -1.47 20.28
N HIS A 156 -12.42 -1.49 19.48
CA HIS A 156 -12.25 -0.66 18.29
C HIS A 156 -12.84 -1.29 17.04
N LYS A 157 -13.43 -2.50 17.14
CA LYS A 157 -14.15 -3.11 16.02
C LYS A 157 -15.48 -2.37 15.80
N LEU A 158 -15.59 -1.71 14.65
CA LEU A 158 -16.82 -1.04 14.23
C LEU A 158 -17.78 -2.05 13.59
N GLN A 159 -17.25 -2.85 12.66
CA GLN A 159 -18.00 -3.85 11.91
C GLN A 159 -17.07 -4.99 11.48
N GLN A 160 -17.66 -6.15 11.22
CA GLN A 160 -16.99 -7.28 10.58
C GLN A 160 -17.85 -7.75 9.41
N LEU A 161 -17.24 -7.82 8.23
CA LEU A 161 -17.86 -8.38 7.03
C LEU A 161 -17.31 -9.78 6.80
N TYR A 162 -18.22 -10.74 6.61
CA TYR A 162 -17.87 -12.10 6.26
C TYR A 162 -18.07 -12.30 4.76
N LEU A 163 -16.98 -12.65 4.06
CA LEU A 163 -17.00 -12.98 2.64
C LEU A 163 -17.00 -14.50 2.49
N SER A 164 -18.13 -15.04 2.04
CA SER A 164 -18.28 -16.47 1.84
C SER A 164 -17.45 -16.97 0.65
N PRO A 165 -16.94 -18.21 0.70
CA PRO A 165 -16.16 -18.80 -0.39
C PRO A 165 -16.89 -18.70 -1.73
N ARG A 166 -16.15 -18.36 -2.80
CA ARG A 166 -16.66 -18.25 -4.18
C ARG A 166 -17.81 -17.23 -4.39
N LYS A 167 -18.03 -16.32 -3.44
CA LYS A 167 -19.03 -15.24 -3.56
C LYS A 167 -18.43 -13.84 -3.74
N PHE A 168 -17.11 -13.76 -3.80
CA PHE A 168 -16.34 -12.56 -4.06
C PHE A 168 -15.16 -12.90 -4.97
N THR A 169 -14.53 -11.87 -5.53
CA THR A 169 -13.39 -12.01 -6.43
C THR A 169 -12.14 -11.40 -5.81
N VAL A 170 -10.99 -11.96 -6.17
CA VAL A 170 -9.66 -11.42 -5.87
C VAL A 170 -8.86 -11.32 -7.17
N GLN A 171 -7.77 -10.57 -7.15
CA GLN A 171 -6.91 -10.36 -8.30
C GLN A 171 -5.48 -10.84 -8.01
N ASP A 172 -4.86 -11.56 -8.94
CA ASP A 172 -3.43 -11.88 -8.86
C ASP A 172 -2.56 -10.70 -9.32
N CYS A 173 -1.23 -10.84 -9.20
CA CYS A 173 -0.29 -9.79 -9.61
C CYS A 173 -0.23 -9.54 -11.12
N TYR A 174 -0.79 -10.43 -11.94
CA TYR A 174 -0.89 -10.28 -13.40
C TYR A 174 -2.23 -9.67 -13.83
N GLY A 175 -3.12 -9.41 -12.88
CA GLY A 175 -4.42 -8.83 -13.10
C GLY A 175 -5.53 -9.85 -13.34
N SER A 176 -5.26 -11.16 -13.26
CA SER A 176 -6.27 -12.20 -13.43
C SER A 176 -7.22 -12.21 -12.24
N VAL A 177 -8.53 -12.27 -12.52
CA VAL A 177 -9.57 -12.30 -11.50
C VAL A 177 -9.90 -13.76 -11.15
N LEU A 178 -9.93 -14.07 -9.86
CA LEU A 178 -10.10 -15.43 -9.33
C LEU A 178 -11.22 -15.46 -8.28
N LEU A 179 -11.88 -16.63 -8.16
CA LEU A 179 -12.84 -16.92 -7.09
C LEU A 179 -12.13 -17.76 -6.00
N PRO A 180 -11.80 -17.16 -4.84
CA PRO A 180 -11.12 -17.88 -3.78
C PRO A 180 -12.02 -18.94 -3.14
N ARG A 181 -11.39 -20.04 -2.72
CA ARG A 181 -12.05 -21.15 -2.01
C ARG A 181 -12.11 -20.94 -0.51
N MET A 182 -11.33 -20.00 0.02
CA MET A 182 -11.35 -19.63 1.43
C MET A 182 -12.37 -18.52 1.69
N ALA A 183 -12.84 -18.45 2.92
CA ALA A 183 -13.61 -17.31 3.41
C ALA A 183 -12.67 -16.23 3.94
N LEU A 184 -13.05 -14.97 3.79
CA LEU A 184 -12.33 -13.82 4.36
C LEU A 184 -13.20 -13.06 5.34
N SER A 185 -12.57 -12.48 6.35
CA SER A 185 -13.15 -11.48 7.23
C SER A 185 -12.50 -10.13 6.94
N ILE A 186 -13.31 -9.12 6.68
CA ILE A 186 -12.86 -7.72 6.66
C ILE A 186 -13.31 -7.07 7.97
N PHE A 187 -12.35 -6.67 8.78
CA PHE A 187 -12.58 -5.95 10.02
C PHE A 187 -12.47 -4.45 9.77
N ALA A 188 -13.57 -3.73 9.95
CA ALA A 188 -13.56 -2.28 10.00
C ALA A 188 -13.18 -1.84 11.43
N MET A 189 -11.99 -1.29 11.58
CA MET A 189 -11.39 -0.90 12.85
C MET A 189 -11.28 0.63 12.93
N GLY A 190 -11.69 1.21 14.04
CA GLY A 190 -11.63 2.65 14.24
C GLY A 190 -12.27 3.05 15.57
N ARG A 191 -12.25 4.34 15.87
CA ARG A 191 -12.99 4.86 17.02
C ARG A 191 -14.42 5.16 16.63
N ARG A 192 -15.37 4.71 17.45
CA ARG A 192 -16.74 5.21 17.38
C ARG A 192 -16.71 6.68 17.78
N ARG A 193 -17.18 7.58 16.91
CA ARG A 193 -17.45 8.95 17.35
C ARG A 193 -18.54 8.88 18.43
N CYS A 194 -18.23 9.36 19.64
CA CYS A 194 -19.25 9.55 20.66
C CYS A 194 -20.29 10.53 20.08
N GLN A 195 -21.54 10.09 19.93
CA GLN A 195 -22.64 10.94 19.45
C GLN A 195 -23.11 11.97 20.49
N HIS A 196 -22.35 12.20 21.56
CA HIS A 196 -22.67 13.19 22.60
C HIS A 196 -21.41 14.01 22.91
N CYS A 197 -21.30 15.17 22.28
CA CYS A 197 -20.62 16.38 22.74
C CYS A 197 -21.41 17.55 22.18
#